data_AF-A0A3R8V578-F1
#
_entry.id   AF-A0A3R8V578-F1
#
_cell.length_a   1.000
_cell.length_b   1.000
_cell.length_c   1.000
_cell.angle_alpha   90.00
_cell.angle_beta   90.00
_cell.angle_gamma   90.00
#
_symmetry.space_group_name_H-M   'P 1'
#
loop_
_entity.id
_entity.type
_entity.pdbx_description
1 polymer ?
#
loop_
_entity_poly.entity_id
_entity_poly.type
_entity_poly.pdbx_seq_one_letter_code
_entity_poly.pdbx_strand_id
1 'polypeptide(L)'
;MAALNIQPHANPDARLVVQLHTADDCVGTFSLTCDGDDRLQTGIVWQPGPPARETTQVTLMRSTRGADDTEQLISGEEWRALEDSDLEDEFLDRVLRGADAAAITAELLSVNGVRVGQKLLISKVSSAHGFDDYNVTGHPEVHRFTVGHRIQAGDKFNLYCRDGRKVGGTWAGSLEASLKRSLKRLASK
;
A
#
# COMPACT_ATOMS: atom_id res chain seq x y z
N MET A 1 -5.60 -40.73 -17.62
CA MET A 1 -5.34 -39.61 -16.70
C MET A 1 -4.13 -38.87 -17.24
N ALA A 2 -4.33 -37.67 -17.78
CA ALA A 2 -3.25 -36.90 -18.39
C ALA A 2 -2.36 -36.31 -17.28
N ALA A 3 -1.09 -36.66 -17.30
CA ALA A 3 -0.08 -35.98 -16.51
C ALA A 3 0.00 -34.52 -16.99
N LEU A 4 -0.24 -33.58 -16.09
CA LEU A 4 0.05 -32.16 -16.30
C LEU A 4 1.56 -32.03 -16.51
N ASN A 5 1.95 -31.90 -17.77
CA ASN A 5 3.31 -31.62 -18.18
C ASN A 5 3.60 -30.15 -17.85
N ILE A 6 3.99 -29.88 -16.59
CA ILE A 6 4.52 -28.58 -16.18
C ILE A 6 5.87 -28.47 -16.88
N GLN A 7 5.92 -27.75 -18.00
CA GLN A 7 7.18 -27.40 -18.62
C GLN A 7 8.01 -26.62 -17.59
N PRO A 8 9.34 -26.85 -17.51
CA PRO A 8 10.19 -26.01 -16.69
C PRO A 8 10.10 -24.60 -17.27
N HIS A 9 9.40 -23.71 -16.56
CA HIS A 9 9.41 -22.28 -16.85
C HIS A 9 10.87 -21.83 -16.98
N ALA A 10 11.15 -20.99 -17.97
CA ALA A 10 12.49 -20.48 -18.22
C ALA A 10 13.09 -19.94 -16.91
N ASN A 11 14.39 -20.17 -16.70
CA ASN A 11 15.04 -19.77 -15.45
C ASN A 11 14.93 -18.22 -15.33
N PRO A 12 14.25 -17.69 -14.30
CA PRO A 12 13.93 -16.27 -14.20
C PRO A 12 15.20 -15.43 -14.09
N ASP A 13 15.22 -14.26 -14.74
CA ASP A 13 16.39 -13.36 -14.76
C ASP A 13 16.65 -12.72 -13.39
N ALA A 14 15.62 -12.58 -12.55
CA ALA A 14 15.70 -12.08 -11.19
C ALA A 14 14.86 -12.92 -10.22
N ARG A 15 15.39 -13.11 -9.00
CA ARG A 15 14.72 -13.74 -7.87
C ARG A 15 14.82 -12.82 -6.65
N LEU A 16 13.75 -12.73 -5.88
CA LEU A 16 13.70 -12.04 -4.60
C LEU A 16 13.28 -13.04 -3.53
N VAL A 17 14.08 -13.21 -2.49
CA VAL A 17 13.71 -13.94 -1.27
C VAL A 17 13.35 -12.92 -0.21
N VAL A 18 12.16 -13.07 0.37
CA VAL A 18 11.62 -12.18 1.40
C VAL A 18 11.55 -12.96 2.70
N GLN A 19 12.11 -12.39 3.77
CA GLN A 19 12.00 -12.92 5.12
C GLN A 19 11.32 -11.91 6.04
N LEU A 20 10.18 -12.29 6.60
CA LEU A 20 9.45 -11.53 7.60
C LEU A 20 9.89 -12.02 8.99
N HIS A 21 10.56 -11.18 9.76
CA HIS A 21 10.96 -11.48 11.13
C HIS A 21 9.93 -10.89 12.09
N THR A 22 9.45 -11.69 13.05
CA THR A 22 8.43 -11.26 14.00
C THR A 22 8.97 -11.13 15.42
N ALA A 23 8.24 -10.44 16.29
CA ALA A 23 8.68 -10.17 17.67
C ALA A 23 8.75 -11.43 18.56
N ASP A 24 8.17 -12.54 18.11
CA ASP A 24 8.21 -13.86 18.75
C ASP A 24 9.17 -14.83 18.06
N ASP A 25 10.21 -14.29 17.42
CA ASP A 25 11.31 -15.04 16.78
C ASP A 25 10.87 -16.00 15.67
N CYS A 26 9.67 -15.80 15.11
CA CYS A 26 9.23 -16.53 13.93
C CYS A 26 9.76 -15.86 12.66
N VAL A 27 10.05 -16.67 11.65
CA VAL A 27 10.51 -16.19 10.34
C VAL A 27 9.64 -16.76 9.25
N GLY A 28 8.99 -15.88 8.50
CA GLY A 28 8.17 -16.20 7.34
C GLY A 28 8.97 -15.98 6.07
N THR A 29 9.23 -17.03 5.30
CA THR A 29 10.01 -16.95 4.06
C THR A 29 9.15 -17.25 2.85
N PHE A 30 9.19 -16.39 1.85
CA PHE A 30 8.68 -16.66 0.51
C PHE A 30 9.63 -16.11 -0.55
N SER A 31 9.44 -16.51 -1.80
CA SER A 31 10.22 -15.98 -2.91
C SER A 31 9.36 -15.56 -4.07
N LEU A 32 9.81 -14.51 -4.74
CA LEU A 32 9.27 -14.03 -6.00
C LEU A 32 10.29 -14.22 -7.12
N THR A 33 9.81 -14.45 -8.32
CA THR A 33 10.62 -14.53 -9.54
C THR A 33 9.92 -13.79 -10.67
N CYS A 34 10.70 -13.22 -11.57
CA CYS A 34 10.20 -12.52 -12.76
C CYS A 34 10.51 -13.37 -14.00
N ASP A 35 9.49 -13.74 -14.78
CA ASP A 35 9.62 -14.35 -16.11
C ASP A 35 9.02 -13.37 -17.13
N GLY A 36 9.86 -12.57 -17.76
CA GLY A 36 9.40 -11.44 -18.58
C GLY A 36 8.65 -10.40 -17.74
N ASP A 37 7.36 -10.21 -18.04
CA ASP A 37 6.47 -9.29 -17.31
C ASP A 37 5.73 -9.96 -16.15
N ASP A 38 5.68 -11.30 -16.12
CA ASP A 38 4.91 -12.05 -15.13
C ASP A 38 5.70 -12.27 -13.84
N ARG A 39 5.07 -11.89 -12.72
CA ARG A 39 5.57 -12.14 -11.37
C ARG A 39 5.00 -13.45 -10.84
N LEU A 40 5.87 -14.37 -10.48
CA LEU A 40 5.51 -15.63 -9.83
C LEU A 40 5.93 -15.57 -8.36
N GLN A 41 5.06 -16.03 -7.46
CA GLN A 41 5.30 -16.02 -6.02
C GLN A 41 5.03 -17.41 -5.41
N THR A 42 5.89 -17.82 -4.49
CA THR A 42 5.67 -19.02 -3.68
C THR A 42 4.80 -18.72 -2.46
N GLY A 43 4.12 -19.73 -1.92
CA GLY A 43 3.52 -19.61 -0.60
C GLY A 43 4.56 -19.29 0.48
N ILE A 44 4.12 -18.60 1.53
CA ILE A 44 4.96 -18.30 2.69
C ILE A 44 5.13 -19.54 3.58
N VAL A 45 6.37 -19.79 3.98
CA VAL A 45 6.74 -20.87 4.90
C VAL A 45 7.23 -20.25 6.20
N TRP A 46 6.59 -20.58 7.30
CA TRP A 46 6.93 -20.07 8.63
C TRP A 46 7.74 -21.07 9.43
N GLN A 47 8.77 -20.59 10.13
CA GLN A 47 9.58 -21.38 11.06
C GLN A 47 9.68 -20.65 12.42
N PRO A 48 9.60 -21.37 13.56
CA PRO A 48 9.27 -22.80 13.69
C PRO A 48 7.78 -23.11 13.44
N GLY A 49 6.94 -22.08 13.35
CA GLY A 49 5.52 -22.15 13.05
C GLY A 49 4.97 -20.76 12.75
N PRO A 50 3.64 -20.63 12.53
CA PRO A 50 3.01 -19.34 12.28
C PRO A 50 3.24 -18.35 13.43
N PRO A 51 3.39 -17.05 13.14
CA PRO A 51 3.68 -16.05 14.15
C PRO A 51 2.42 -15.73 14.98
N ALA A 52 2.63 -15.48 16.26
CA ALA A 52 1.63 -14.91 17.18
C ALA A 52 1.84 -13.41 17.41
N ARG A 53 2.95 -12.84 16.91
CA ARG A 53 3.27 -11.43 16.98
C ARG A 53 3.49 -10.83 15.60
N GLU A 54 3.50 -9.51 15.58
CA GLU A 54 3.71 -8.72 14.37
C GLU A 54 5.14 -8.79 13.84
N THR A 55 5.27 -8.53 12.55
CA THR A 55 6.53 -8.33 11.84
C THR A 55 7.26 -7.11 12.39
N THR A 56 8.52 -7.29 12.78
CA THR A 56 9.42 -6.25 13.32
C THR A 56 10.48 -5.82 12.32
N GLN A 57 10.80 -6.67 11.34
CA GLN A 57 11.77 -6.40 10.28
C GLN A 57 11.48 -7.27 9.07
N VAL A 58 11.77 -6.75 7.88
CA VAL A 58 11.76 -7.53 6.65
C VAL A 58 13.11 -7.46 5.96
N THR A 59 13.61 -8.63 5.58
CA THR A 59 14.86 -8.81 4.84
C THR A 59 14.54 -9.19 3.40
N LEU A 60 15.14 -8.47 2.45
CA LEU A 60 14.91 -8.58 1.02
C LEU A 60 16.22 -8.96 0.34
N MET A 61 16.36 -10.22 -0.06
CA MET A 61 17.56 -10.74 -0.73
C MET A 61 17.27 -10.93 -2.22
N ARG A 62 17.87 -10.09 -3.07
CA ARG A 62 17.66 -10.11 -4.51
C ARG A 62 18.87 -10.71 -5.21
N SER A 63 18.62 -11.73 -6.02
CA SER A 63 19.61 -12.36 -6.90
C SER A 63 19.29 -12.07 -8.36
N THR A 64 20.30 -11.78 -9.16
CA THR A 64 20.18 -11.60 -10.61
C THR A 64 21.28 -12.35 -11.31
N ARG A 65 20.98 -12.97 -12.45
CA ARG A 65 21.96 -13.76 -13.17
C ARG A 65 23.15 -12.89 -13.60
N GLY A 66 24.35 -13.25 -13.12
CA GLY A 66 25.59 -12.57 -13.50
C GLY A 66 25.86 -11.25 -12.76
N ALA A 67 25.10 -10.96 -11.70
CA ALA A 67 25.34 -9.85 -10.79
C ALA A 67 25.46 -10.38 -9.35
N ASP A 68 26.07 -9.58 -8.47
CA ASP A 68 26.13 -9.89 -7.05
C ASP A 68 24.74 -9.79 -6.41
N ASP A 69 24.49 -10.64 -5.42
CA ASP A 69 23.27 -10.59 -4.62
C ASP A 69 23.22 -9.29 -3.81
N THR A 70 22.03 -8.70 -3.72
CA THR A 70 21.79 -7.51 -2.89
C THR A 70 20.88 -7.84 -1.73
N GLU A 71 21.20 -7.29 -0.56
CA GLU A 71 20.39 -7.39 0.65
C GLU A 71 19.89 -5.99 1.01
N GLN A 72 18.58 -5.88 1.26
CA GLN A 72 17.94 -4.65 1.71
C GLN A 72 17.05 -4.94 2.91
N LEU A 73 16.89 -3.93 3.76
CA LEU A 73 16.13 -4.02 5.00
C LEU A 73 15.06 -2.93 5.04
N ILE A 74 13.88 -3.30 5.51
CA ILE A 74 12.85 -2.34 5.92
C ILE A 74 12.37 -2.68 7.33
N SER A 75 11.93 -1.65 8.06
CA SER A 75 11.39 -1.85 9.40
C SER A 75 10.03 -2.56 9.33
N GLY A 76 9.66 -3.24 10.41
CA GLY A 76 8.32 -3.83 10.54
C GLY A 76 7.21 -2.77 10.59
N GLU A 77 7.49 -1.52 10.98
CA GLU A 77 6.53 -0.41 10.87
C GLU A 77 6.24 -0.08 9.40
N GLU A 78 7.29 0.05 8.58
CA GLU A 78 7.14 0.32 7.15
C GLU A 78 6.46 -0.83 6.43
N TRP A 79 6.84 -2.07 6.72
CA TRP A 79 6.19 -3.25 6.15
C TRP A 79 4.70 -3.30 6.48
N ARG A 80 4.33 -3.16 7.76
CA ARG A 80 2.92 -3.12 8.16
C ARG A 80 2.19 -1.95 7.50
N ALA A 81 2.84 -0.81 7.31
CA ALA A 81 2.23 0.31 6.60
C ALA A 81 2.00 0.01 5.11
N LEU A 82 2.86 -0.77 4.47
CA LEU A 82 2.67 -1.25 3.10
C LEU A 82 1.51 -2.25 3.04
N GLU A 83 1.49 -3.26 3.92
CA GLU A 83 0.41 -4.26 4.02
C GLU A 83 -0.96 -3.62 4.31
N ASP A 84 -1.02 -2.72 5.30
CA ASP A 84 -2.25 -1.99 5.65
C ASP A 84 -2.76 -1.12 4.49
N SER A 85 -1.85 -0.71 3.60
CA SER A 85 -2.15 0.11 2.43
C SER A 85 -2.36 -0.71 1.15
N ASP A 86 -2.16 -2.04 1.19
CA ASP A 86 -2.26 -2.94 0.01
C ASP A 86 -1.30 -2.52 -1.11
N LEU A 87 -0.09 -2.13 -0.69
CA LEU A 87 1.01 -1.67 -1.53
C LEU A 87 2.19 -2.63 -1.51
N GLU A 88 2.14 -3.68 -0.69
CA GLU A 88 3.18 -4.71 -0.59
C GLU A 88 3.45 -5.36 -1.94
N ASP A 89 2.42 -5.52 -2.78
CA ASP A 89 2.57 -6.13 -4.09
C ASP A 89 3.34 -5.25 -5.07
N GLU A 90 2.98 -3.97 -5.16
CA GLU A 90 3.69 -2.99 -5.98
C GLU A 90 5.12 -2.79 -5.47
N PHE A 91 5.29 -2.71 -4.15
CA PHE A 91 6.59 -2.62 -3.49
C PHE A 91 7.48 -3.81 -3.89
N LEU A 92 7.00 -5.04 -3.70
CA LEU A 92 7.78 -6.25 -3.99
C LEU A 92 8.10 -6.40 -5.48
N ASP A 93 7.19 -6.03 -6.39
CA ASP A 93 7.47 -6.04 -7.83
C ASP A 93 8.60 -5.06 -8.18
N ARG A 94 8.56 -3.85 -7.62
CA ARG A 94 9.62 -2.85 -7.84
C ARG A 94 10.96 -3.28 -7.26
N VAL A 95 11.00 -3.85 -6.05
CA VAL A 95 12.24 -4.41 -5.47
C VAL A 95 12.77 -5.55 -6.33
N LEU A 96 11.90 -6.47 -6.77
CA LEU A 96 12.28 -7.58 -7.66
C LEU A 96 12.92 -7.06 -8.96
N ARG A 97 12.41 -5.94 -9.50
CA ARG A 97 12.97 -5.24 -10.67
C ARG A 97 14.22 -4.39 -10.38
N GLY A 98 14.69 -4.37 -9.13
CA GLY A 98 15.97 -3.76 -8.73
C GLY A 98 15.86 -2.37 -8.12
N ALA A 99 14.66 -1.95 -7.70
CA ALA A 99 14.50 -0.70 -6.99
C ALA A 99 15.08 -0.76 -5.57
N ASP A 100 15.50 0.40 -5.06
CA ASP A 100 15.90 0.59 -3.67
C ASP A 100 14.66 0.61 -2.77
N ALA A 101 14.59 -0.32 -1.82
CA ALA A 101 13.47 -0.56 -0.94
C ALA A 101 13.15 0.66 -0.07
N ALA A 102 14.15 1.35 0.47
CA ALA A 102 13.93 2.52 1.31
C ALA A 102 13.34 3.70 0.50
N ALA A 103 13.90 3.96 -0.68
CA ALA A 103 13.44 5.01 -1.57
C ALA A 103 11.99 4.76 -2.02
N ILE A 104 11.67 3.55 -2.47
CA ILE A 104 10.30 3.24 -2.92
C ILE A 104 9.32 3.15 -1.76
N THR A 105 9.74 2.76 -0.56
CA THR A 105 8.88 2.78 0.63
C THR A 105 8.45 4.22 0.92
N ALA A 106 9.41 5.15 0.94
CA ALA A 106 9.11 6.57 1.12
C ALA A 106 8.23 7.12 -0.01
N GLU A 107 8.48 6.73 -1.26
CA GLU A 107 7.67 7.11 -2.42
C GLU A 107 6.24 6.57 -2.32
N LEU A 108 6.05 5.26 -2.16
CA LEU A 108 4.73 4.62 -2.12
C LEU A 108 3.88 5.13 -0.95
N LEU A 109 4.52 5.34 0.21
CA LEU A 109 3.86 5.91 1.38
C LEU A 109 3.65 7.43 1.30
N SER A 110 4.24 8.12 0.32
CA SER A 110 4.03 9.57 0.07
C SER A 110 3.13 9.87 -1.13
N VAL A 111 3.11 9.02 -2.16
CA VAL A 111 2.35 9.19 -3.41
C VAL A 111 0.91 8.66 -3.30
N ASN A 112 0.65 7.65 -2.46
CA ASN A 112 -0.70 7.18 -2.14
C ASN A 112 -1.37 7.96 -1.01
N GLY A 113 -1.15 9.27 -1.02
CA GLY A 113 -1.52 10.20 0.01
C GLY A 113 -2.91 10.02 0.65
N VAL A 114 -3.00 9.19 1.71
CA VAL A 114 -3.87 9.30 2.89
C VAL A 114 -3.33 8.39 4.02
N ARG A 115 -2.57 8.95 4.98
CA ARG A 115 -2.55 8.41 6.36
C ARG A 115 -3.62 9.14 7.20
N VAL A 116 -4.77 8.50 7.37
CA VAL A 116 -5.64 8.61 8.55
C VAL A 116 -6.11 7.21 8.92
N GLY A 117 -5.33 6.46 9.69
CA GLY A 117 -5.74 5.35 10.59
C GLY A 117 -6.77 4.29 10.13
N GLN A 118 -7.12 4.23 8.84
CA GLN A 118 -8.12 3.38 8.20
C GLN A 118 -7.89 3.52 6.69
N LYS A 119 -7.73 2.41 5.97
CA LYS A 119 -7.55 2.37 4.50
C LYS A 119 -8.70 3.11 3.83
N LEU A 120 -8.47 4.33 3.34
CA LEU A 120 -9.50 5.11 2.65
C LEU A 120 -9.33 4.98 1.14
N LEU A 121 -10.31 4.36 0.50
CA LEU A 121 -10.41 4.35 -0.96
C LEU A 121 -11.27 5.54 -1.40
N ILE A 122 -10.69 6.39 -2.25
CA ILE A 122 -11.35 7.57 -2.81
C ILE A 122 -11.55 7.37 -4.31
N SER A 123 -12.79 7.45 -4.77
CA SER A 123 -13.11 7.31 -6.20
C SER A 123 -13.94 8.49 -6.67
N LYS A 124 -13.52 9.15 -7.75
CA LYS A 124 -14.30 10.22 -8.37
C LYS A 124 -15.58 9.64 -8.99
N VAL A 125 -16.72 10.16 -8.58
CA VAL A 125 -18.06 9.75 -9.03
C VAL A 125 -18.52 10.63 -10.18
N SER A 126 -18.27 11.94 -10.08
CA SER A 126 -18.74 12.92 -11.06
C SER A 126 -17.83 14.14 -11.11
N SER A 127 -17.87 14.85 -12.23
CA SER A 127 -17.24 16.15 -12.46
C SER A 127 -18.24 17.00 -13.23
N ALA A 128 -19.25 17.51 -12.52
CA ALA A 128 -20.40 18.16 -13.14
C ALA A 128 -20.82 19.38 -12.33
N HIS A 129 -21.45 20.35 -13.01
CA HIS A 129 -22.02 21.55 -12.38
C HIS A 129 -21.02 22.38 -11.55
N GLY A 130 -19.74 22.35 -11.93
CA GLY A 130 -18.68 23.09 -11.25
C GLY A 130 -18.10 22.40 -10.02
N PHE A 131 -18.46 21.13 -9.78
CA PHE A 131 -17.99 20.34 -8.65
C PHE A 131 -17.46 18.98 -9.08
N ASP A 132 -16.39 18.57 -8.40
CA ASP A 132 -15.94 17.20 -8.39
C ASP A 132 -16.51 16.49 -7.16
N ASP A 133 -17.07 15.31 -7.41
CA ASP A 133 -17.69 14.48 -6.41
C ASP A 133 -16.93 13.18 -6.23
N TYR A 134 -16.72 12.78 -5.00
CA TYR A 134 -15.91 11.62 -4.65
C TYR A 134 -16.60 10.77 -3.60
N ASN A 135 -16.60 9.46 -3.82
CA ASN A 135 -16.94 8.49 -2.79
C ASN A 135 -15.74 8.27 -1.87
N VAL A 136 -16.03 8.02 -0.60
CA VAL A 136 -15.07 7.60 0.42
C VAL A 136 -15.50 6.23 0.94
N THR A 137 -14.64 5.24 0.74
CA THR A 137 -14.81 3.90 1.29
C THR A 137 -13.74 3.67 2.35
N GLY A 138 -14.07 2.94 3.41
CA GLY A 138 -13.15 2.64 4.51
C GLY A 138 -13.20 3.61 5.71
N HIS A 139 -13.86 4.76 5.60
CA HIS A 139 -14.11 5.62 6.77
C HIS A 139 -15.46 5.25 7.43
N PRO A 140 -15.52 5.11 8.77
CA PRO A 140 -16.73 4.72 9.49
C PRO A 140 -17.78 5.83 9.45
N GLU A 141 -17.36 7.09 9.46
CA GLU A 141 -18.28 8.23 9.52
C GLU A 141 -18.57 8.87 8.15
N VAL A 142 -17.60 8.93 7.23
CA VAL A 142 -17.68 9.73 6.00
C VAL A 142 -17.81 8.80 4.81
N HIS A 143 -18.73 9.09 3.90
CA HIS A 143 -18.93 8.26 2.69
C HIS A 143 -18.79 9.03 1.39
N ARG A 144 -18.79 10.37 1.42
CA ARG A 144 -18.70 11.21 0.24
C ARG A 144 -18.12 12.58 0.58
N PHE A 145 -17.45 13.20 -0.38
CA PHE A 145 -17.13 14.62 -0.31
C PHE A 145 -17.21 15.28 -1.68
N THR A 146 -17.39 16.59 -1.69
CA THR A 146 -17.59 17.40 -2.91
C THR A 146 -16.73 18.66 -2.83
N VAL A 147 -15.98 18.93 -3.90
CA VAL A 147 -15.08 20.10 -4.02
C VAL A 147 -15.42 20.90 -5.28
N GLY A 148 -15.27 22.22 -5.22
CA GLY A 148 -15.47 23.07 -6.40
C GLY A 148 -14.28 22.98 -7.35
N HIS A 149 -14.50 23.06 -8.67
CA HIS A 149 -13.42 23.00 -9.68
C HIS A 149 -12.36 24.10 -9.53
N ARG A 150 -12.68 25.21 -8.87
CA ARG A 150 -11.77 26.35 -8.62
C ARG A 150 -11.41 26.52 -7.16
N ILE A 151 -11.52 25.45 -6.37
CA ILE A 151 -11.24 25.49 -4.94
C ILE A 151 -9.78 25.89 -4.69
N GLN A 152 -9.58 26.86 -3.80
CA GLN A 152 -8.27 27.36 -3.40
C GLN A 152 -7.97 27.02 -1.94
N ALA A 153 -6.69 27.06 -1.56
CA ALA A 153 -6.31 26.82 -0.18
C ALA A 153 -7.02 27.83 0.75
N GLY A 154 -7.67 27.32 1.80
CA GLY A 154 -8.50 28.11 2.72
C GLY A 154 -10.01 28.02 2.43
N ASP A 155 -10.41 27.63 1.23
CA ASP A 155 -11.82 27.50 0.86
C ASP A 155 -12.52 26.37 1.61
N LYS A 156 -13.86 26.42 1.62
CA LYS A 156 -14.68 25.36 2.22
C LYS A 156 -15.09 24.31 1.20
N PHE A 157 -15.08 23.06 1.63
CA PHE A 157 -15.66 21.94 0.90
C PHE A 157 -16.58 21.12 1.81
N ASN A 158 -17.40 20.26 1.22
CA ASN A 158 -18.42 19.52 1.95
C ASN A 158 -18.02 18.04 2.10
N LEU A 159 -18.16 17.52 3.31
CA LEU A 159 -18.09 16.10 3.66
C LEU A 159 -19.50 15.65 4.05
N TYR A 160 -19.87 14.46 3.61
CA TYR A 160 -21.16 13.83 3.91
C TYR A 160 -20.92 12.60 4.77
N CYS A 161 -21.51 12.63 5.96
CA CYS A 161 -21.44 11.57 6.94
C CYS A 161 -22.57 10.55 6.74
N ARG A 162 -22.34 9.29 7.13
CA ARG A 162 -23.28 8.18 6.96
C ARG A 162 -24.57 8.35 7.76
N ASP A 163 -24.51 9.14 8.82
CA ASP A 163 -25.66 9.52 9.65
C ASP A 163 -26.48 10.68 9.05
N GLY A 164 -26.16 11.11 7.82
CA GLY A 164 -26.83 12.20 7.12
C GLY A 164 -26.31 13.60 7.50
N ARG A 165 -25.33 13.72 8.41
CA ARG A 165 -24.72 15.01 8.72
C ARG A 165 -23.87 15.51 7.56
N LYS A 166 -23.90 16.83 7.37
CA LYS A 166 -23.01 17.56 6.46
C LYS A 166 -21.97 18.31 7.28
N VAL A 167 -20.69 18.10 6.98
CA VAL A 167 -19.58 18.75 7.68
C VAL A 167 -18.74 19.57 6.72
N GLY A 168 -18.40 20.79 7.12
CA GLY A 168 -17.49 21.65 6.34
C GLY A 168 -16.03 21.32 6.61
N GLY A 169 -15.30 20.94 5.56
CA GLY A 169 -13.84 20.87 5.54
C GLY A 169 -13.23 22.18 5.07
N THR A 170 -11.93 22.36 5.34
CA THR A 170 -11.14 23.47 4.78
C THR A 170 -10.11 22.89 3.82
N TRP A 171 -10.10 23.39 2.58
CA TRP A 171 -9.15 22.96 1.55
C TRP A 171 -7.73 23.35 1.92
N ALA A 172 -6.83 22.38 1.93
CA ALA A 172 -5.43 22.56 2.30
C ALA A 172 -4.51 22.71 1.08
N GLY A 173 -5.05 22.79 -0.14
CA GLY A 173 -4.30 22.90 -1.38
C GLY A 173 -4.21 21.59 -2.17
N SER A 174 -4.37 20.45 -1.50
CA SER A 174 -4.50 19.13 -2.14
C SER A 174 -5.63 18.31 -1.52
N LEU A 175 -6.10 17.32 -2.25
CA LEU A 175 -7.16 16.41 -1.82
C LEU A 175 -6.79 15.68 -0.52
N GLU A 176 -5.62 15.05 -0.53
CA GLU A 176 -5.06 14.35 0.62
C GLU A 176 -5.00 15.25 1.86
N ALA A 177 -4.33 16.40 1.77
CA ALA A 177 -4.09 17.25 2.94
C ALA A 177 -5.41 17.77 3.52
N SER A 178 -6.40 18.02 2.65
CA SER A 178 -7.74 18.46 3.03
C SER A 178 -8.52 17.37 3.76
N LEU A 179 -8.46 16.13 3.27
CA LEU A 179 -9.11 14.98 3.91
C LEU A 179 -8.43 14.65 5.23
N LYS A 180 -7.10 14.53 5.26
CA LYS A 180 -6.33 14.27 6.48
C LYS A 180 -6.67 15.24 7.61
N ARG A 181 -6.70 16.53 7.30
CA ARG A 181 -7.09 17.58 8.26
C ARG A 181 -8.54 17.43 8.72
N SER A 182 -9.46 17.17 7.80
CA SER A 182 -10.89 17.15 8.11
C SER A 182 -11.30 15.91 8.90
N LEU A 183 -10.74 14.75 8.57
CA LEU A 183 -11.01 13.50 9.27
C LEU A 183 -10.40 13.49 10.67
N LYS A 184 -9.18 14.01 10.84
CA LYS A 184 -8.59 14.20 12.19
C LYS A 184 -9.50 15.05 13.09
N ARG A 185 -10.13 16.09 12.53
CA ARG A 185 -11.05 16.97 13.26
C ARG A 185 -12.37 16.27 13.60
N LEU A 186 -12.84 15.36 12.76
CA LEU A 186 -14.03 14.54 13.03
C LEU A 186 -13.78 13.54 14.16
N ALA A 187 -12.63 12.87 14.16
CA ALA A 187 -12.23 11.95 15.22
C ALA A 187 -11.99 12.61 16.59
N SER A 188 -11.86 13.94 16.64
CA SER A 188 -11.62 14.71 17.88
C SER A 188 -12.90 15.33 18.47
N LYS A 189 -14.07 14.99 17.93
CA LYS A 189 -15.38 15.44 18.41
C LYS A 189 -16.14 14.29 19.05
#